data_AF-A0A7L4RGF0-F1
#
_entry.id   AF-A0A7L4RGF0-F1
#
_cell.length_a   1.000
_cell.length_b   1.000
_cell.length_c   1.000
_cell.angle_alpha   90.00
_cell.angle_beta   90.00
_cell.angle_gamma   90.00
#
_symmetry.space_group_name_H-M   'P 1'
#
loop_
_entity.id
_entity.type
_entity.pdbx_description
1 polymer ?
#
loop_
_entity_poly.entity_id
_entity_poly.type
_entity_poly.pdbx_seq_one_letter_code
_entity_poly.pdbx_strand_id
1 'polypeptide(L)'
;MGEAFAPGKQKTEVALDIHLGSKVYTAKYESIPEAKEIKVPHTKNVDKINDFFAKLAREYGATIYKEDGTKVESPSDKMLAKAGKALLNKALTQHAAEDIIETQKKIFAIPKKM
;
A
#
# COMPACT_ATOMS: atom_id res chain seq x y z
N MET A 1 -13.57 -3.18 -29.56
CA MET A 1 -13.66 -1.88 -28.85
C MET A 1 -12.70 -1.96 -27.68
N GLY A 2 -11.54 -1.32 -27.79
CA GLY A 2 -10.59 -1.21 -26.68
C GLY A 2 -10.94 0.05 -25.91
N GLU A 3 -11.38 -0.09 -24.66
CA GLU A 3 -11.63 1.05 -23.78
C GLU A 3 -10.32 1.77 -23.50
N ALA A 4 -10.30 3.05 -23.87
CA ALA A 4 -9.23 3.99 -23.57
C ALA A 4 -9.20 4.24 -22.06
N PHE A 5 -8.17 3.73 -21.38
CA PHE A 5 -7.89 4.08 -20.00
C PHE A 5 -7.42 5.55 -19.94
N ALA A 6 -8.26 6.43 -19.43
CA ALA A 6 -7.87 7.79 -19.06
C ALA A 6 -6.73 7.74 -18.01
N PRO A 7 -5.65 8.55 -18.15
CA PRO A 7 -4.60 8.68 -17.14
C PRO A 7 -5.11 9.57 -15.99
N GLY A 8 -6.02 9.04 -15.18
CA GLY A 8 -6.64 9.77 -14.07
C GLY A 8 -6.90 8.83 -12.92
N LYS A 9 -5.92 8.69 -12.02
CA LYS A 9 -5.96 7.92 -10.77
C LYS A 9 -6.69 6.58 -10.87
N GLN A 10 -5.97 5.52 -11.23
CA GLN A 10 -6.47 4.15 -11.08
C GLN A 10 -6.96 3.97 -9.63
N LYS A 11 -8.28 3.87 -9.45
CA LYS A 11 -8.90 3.33 -8.24
C LYS A 11 -8.53 1.85 -8.15
N THR A 12 -7.28 1.59 -7.80
CA THR A 12 -6.81 0.24 -7.54
C THR A 12 -7.27 -0.07 -6.14
N GLU A 13 -8.43 -0.72 -6.01
CA GLU A 13 -8.82 -1.31 -4.73
C GLU A 13 -7.73 -2.30 -4.36
N VAL A 14 -7.09 -2.08 -3.21
CA VAL A 14 -5.99 -2.92 -2.78
C VAL A 14 -6.33 -3.61 -1.49
N ALA A 15 -6.35 -4.93 -1.57
CA ALA A 15 -6.46 -5.82 -0.43
C ALA A 15 -5.05 -6.21 0.02
N LEU A 16 -4.74 -5.98 1.29
CA LEU A 16 -3.48 -6.35 1.92
C LEU A 16 -3.76 -7.23 3.12
N ASP A 17 -3.16 -8.40 3.14
CA ASP A 17 -3.30 -9.31 4.27
C ASP A 17 -2.41 -8.86 5.44
N ILE A 18 -3.03 -8.73 6.60
CA ILE A 18 -2.40 -8.37 7.86
C ILE A 18 -2.49 -9.54 8.83
N HIS A 19 -1.35 -9.94 9.36
CA HIS A 19 -1.26 -11.06 10.31
C HIS A 19 -1.23 -10.52 11.72
N LEU A 20 -2.18 -10.88 12.58
CA LEU A 20 -2.24 -10.50 13.99
C LEU A 20 -2.20 -11.76 14.86
N GLY A 21 -1.00 -12.09 15.32
CA GLY A 21 -0.75 -13.37 15.97
C GLY A 21 -1.03 -14.51 15.00
N SER A 22 -1.91 -15.44 15.39
CA SER A 22 -2.34 -16.57 14.54
C SER A 22 -3.52 -16.25 13.62
N LYS A 23 -4.05 -15.02 13.63
CA LYS A 23 -5.21 -14.64 12.83
C LYS A 23 -4.79 -13.80 11.63
N VAL A 24 -5.35 -14.11 10.46
CA VAL A 24 -5.18 -13.31 9.24
C VAL A 24 -6.42 -12.43 9.06
N TYR A 25 -6.19 -11.18 8.66
CA TYR A 25 -7.23 -10.23 8.30
C TYR A 25 -6.84 -9.59 6.98
N THR A 26 -7.82 -9.13 6.22
CA THR A 26 -7.57 -8.48 4.93
C THR A 26 -7.98 -7.02 5.04
N ALA A 27 -7.01 -6.11 4.87
CA ALA A 27 -7.24 -4.68 4.84
C ALA A 27 -7.48 -4.24 3.40
N LYS A 28 -8.71 -3.85 3.07
CA LYS A 28 -9.04 -3.25 1.77
C LYS A 28 -8.92 -1.74 1.84
N TYR A 29 -8.29 -1.17 0.82
CA TYR A 29 -8.08 0.25 0.64
C TYR A 29 -8.76 0.71 -0.64
N GLU A 30 -9.45 1.83 -0.59
CA GLU A 30 -10.04 2.44 -1.80
C GLU A 30 -8.97 3.03 -2.72
N SER A 31 -7.80 3.38 -2.17
CA SER A 31 -6.66 3.91 -2.92
C SER A 31 -5.34 3.65 -2.21
N ILE A 32 -4.29 3.37 -2.98
CA ILE A 32 -2.93 3.27 -2.45
C ILE A 32 -2.29 4.67 -2.49
N PRO A 33 -1.67 5.13 -1.39
CA PRO A 33 -0.80 6.29 -1.43
C PRO A 33 0.40 6.08 -2.35
N GLU A 34 0.88 7.13 -3.02
CA GLU A 34 2.22 7.05 -3.59
C GLU A 34 3.28 7.05 -2.48
N ALA A 35 4.32 6.23 -2.58
CA ALA A 35 5.37 6.13 -1.56
C ALA A 35 6.00 7.50 -1.22
N LYS A 36 6.16 8.36 -2.24
CA LYS A 36 6.70 9.73 -2.12
C LYS A 36 5.81 10.66 -1.28
N GLU A 37 4.52 10.36 -1.14
CA GLU A 37 3.56 11.14 -0.35
C GLU A 37 3.56 10.72 1.13
N ILE A 38 3.97 9.47 1.42
CA ILE A 38 3.97 8.94 2.79
C ILE A 38 5.19 9.46 3.56
N LYS A 39 5.00 10.53 4.32
CA LYS A 39 6.03 11.07 5.23
C LYS A 39 6.09 10.28 6.53
N VAL A 40 6.84 9.18 6.51
CA VAL A 40 7.05 8.37 7.72
C VAL A 40 7.79 9.21 8.77
N PRO A 41 7.28 9.30 10.01
CA PRO A 41 7.93 10.06 11.06
C PRO A 41 9.30 9.45 11.38
N HIS A 42 10.35 10.27 11.32
CA HIS A 42 11.70 9.86 11.67
C HIS A 42 11.87 9.88 13.20
N THR A 43 11.28 8.89 13.87
CA THR A 43 11.33 8.75 15.32
C THR A 43 11.69 7.32 15.71
N LYS A 44 12.40 7.15 16.82
CA LYS A 44 12.65 5.82 17.41
C LYS A 44 11.49 5.33 18.28
N ASN A 45 10.45 6.16 18.47
CA ASN A 45 9.33 5.84 19.30
C ASN A 45 8.32 4.96 18.54
N VAL A 46 8.23 3.70 18.93
CA VAL A 46 7.39 2.68 18.29
C VAL A 46 5.91 3.03 18.39
N ASP A 47 5.48 3.66 19.49
CA ASP A 47 4.08 4.09 19.67
C ASP A 47 3.70 5.16 18.65
N LYS A 48 4.57 6.14 18.41
CA LYS A 48 4.34 7.19 17.38
C LYS A 48 4.31 6.61 15.97
N ILE A 49 5.14 5.60 15.70
CA ILE A 49 5.14 4.91 14.41
C ILE A 49 3.83 4.12 14.21
N ASN A 50 3.36 3.42 15.24
CA ASN A 50 2.10 2.67 15.18
C ASN A 50 0.90 3.61 15.01
N ASP A 51 0.87 4.73 15.73
CA ASP A 51 -0.17 5.76 15.59
C ASP A 51 -0.19 6.33 14.17
N PHE A 52 0.99 6.64 13.62
CA PHE A 52 1.12 7.08 12.24
C PHE A 52 0.55 6.06 11.24
N PHE A 53 0.89 4.77 11.38
CA PHE A 53 0.33 3.75 10.49
C PHE A 53 -1.18 3.59 10.66
N ALA A 54 -1.69 3.66 11.88
CA ALA A 54 -3.12 3.57 12.13
C ALA A 54 -3.88 4.74 11.50
N LYS A 55 -3.31 5.95 11.59
CA LYS A 55 -3.82 7.14 10.94
C LYS A 55 -3.74 7.05 9.43
N LEU A 56 -2.61 6.60 8.88
CA LEU A 56 -2.45 6.35 7.44
C LEU A 56 -3.52 5.38 6.94
N ALA A 57 -3.75 4.28 7.66
CA ALA A 57 -4.80 3.34 7.28
C ALA A 57 -6.17 4.02 7.23
N ARG A 58 -6.52 4.83 8.24
CA ARG A 58 -7.79 5.57 8.29
C ARG A 58 -7.92 6.63 7.19
N GLU A 59 -6.88 7.41 6.94
CA GLU A 59 -6.89 8.46 5.90
C GLU A 59 -7.17 7.89 4.51
N TYR A 60 -6.65 6.69 4.22
CA TYR A 60 -6.83 6.01 2.94
C TYR A 60 -8.01 5.03 2.93
N GLY A 61 -8.92 5.14 3.90
CA GLY A 61 -10.18 4.39 3.93
C GLY A 61 -10.02 2.89 4.21
N ALA A 62 -9.01 2.49 4.99
CA ALA A 62 -8.78 1.09 5.33
C ALA A 62 -10.01 0.45 5.95
N THR A 63 -10.58 -0.51 5.24
CA THR A 63 -11.64 -1.38 5.73
C THR A 63 -11.04 -2.74 6.03
N ILE A 64 -11.10 -3.16 7.29
CA ILE A 64 -10.55 -4.46 7.71
C ILE A 64 -11.63 -5.52 7.60
N TYR A 65 -11.29 -6.65 7.01
CA TYR A 65 -12.11 -7.85 6.89
C TYR A 65 -11.43 -9.00 7.63
N LYS A 66 -12.23 -9.89 8.22
CA LYS A 66 -11.75 -11.17 8.74
C LYS A 66 -11.48 -12.13 7.59
N GLU A 67 -10.76 -13.21 7.87
CA GLU A 67 -10.54 -14.31 6.90
C GLU A 67 -11.84 -14.84 6.28
N ASP A 68 -12.91 -14.88 7.08
CA ASP A 68 -14.27 -15.28 6.65
C ASP A 68 -14.98 -14.22 5.75
N GLY A 69 -14.33 -13.11 5.43
CA GLY A 69 -14.91 -12.01 4.64
C GLY A 69 -15.82 -11.06 5.45
N THR A 70 -15.99 -11.30 6.75
CA THR A 70 -16.75 -10.42 7.64
C THR A 70 -16.03 -9.07 7.84
N LYS A 71 -16.69 -7.95 7.54
CA LYS A 71 -16.16 -6.60 7.83
C LYS A 71 -16.04 -6.37 9.35
N VAL A 72 -14.88 -5.87 9.77
CA VAL A 72 -14.64 -5.44 11.14
C VAL A 72 -15.08 -3.98 11.26
N GLU A 73 -16.24 -3.72 11.86
CA GLU A 73 -16.78 -2.36 12.00
C GLU A 73 -15.92 -1.43 12.86
N SER A 74 -15.21 -2.00 13.85
CA SER A 74 -14.28 -1.26 14.70
C SER A 74 -12.94 -1.99 14.77
N PRO A 75 -12.07 -1.78 13.77
CA PRO A 75 -10.73 -2.33 13.79
C PRO A 75 -9.93 -1.67 14.92
N SER A 76 -9.23 -2.48 15.72
CA SER A 76 -8.37 -1.96 16.79
C SER A 76 -7.18 -1.19 16.22
N ASP A 77 -6.59 -0.28 16.99
CA ASP A 77 -5.43 0.52 16.53
C ASP A 77 -4.24 -0.36 16.11
N LYS A 78 -4.06 -1.53 16.74
CA LYS A 78 -3.09 -2.54 16.29
C LYS A 78 -3.37 -3.08 14.88
N MET A 79 -4.65 -3.27 14.54
CA MET A 79 -5.04 -3.71 13.19
C MET A 79 -4.75 -2.62 12.17
N LEU A 80 -5.19 -1.40 12.47
CA LEU A 80 -4.95 -0.24 11.62
C LEU A 80 -3.45 0.03 11.45
N ALA A 81 -2.65 -0.09 12.51
CA ALA A 81 -1.20 0.08 12.43
C ALA A 81 -0.53 -0.98 11.55
N LYS A 82 -0.94 -2.26 11.65
CA LYS A 82 -0.45 -3.29 10.73
C LYS A 82 -0.90 -3.06 9.29
N ALA A 83 -2.14 -2.63 9.12
CA ALA A 83 -2.71 -2.29 7.83
C ALA A 83 -1.92 -1.15 7.18
N GLY A 84 -1.74 -0.02 7.87
CA GLY A 84 -0.96 1.11 7.37
C GLY A 84 0.50 0.76 7.10
N LYS A 85 1.11 -0.12 7.91
CA LYS A 85 2.44 -0.65 7.63
C LYS A 85 2.48 -1.48 6.34
N ALA A 86 1.49 -2.35 6.13
CA ALA A 86 1.38 -3.14 4.91
C ALA A 86 1.16 -2.23 3.69
N LEU A 87 0.33 -1.19 3.83
CA LEU A 87 0.06 -0.20 2.80
C LEU A 87 1.33 0.55 2.38
N LEU A 88 2.08 1.06 3.36
CA LEU A 88 3.37 1.69 3.09
C LEU A 88 4.32 0.73 2.38
N ASN A 89 4.41 -0.52 2.84
CA ASN A 89 5.31 -1.50 2.22
C ASN A 89 4.91 -1.80 0.77
N LYS A 90 3.61 -1.87 0.48
CA LYS A 90 3.09 -2.03 -0.88
C LYS A 90 3.41 -0.81 -1.75
N ALA A 91 3.18 0.40 -1.24
CA ALA A 91 3.51 1.64 -1.92
C ALA A 91 5.00 1.73 -2.26
N LEU A 92 5.87 1.40 -1.29
CA LEU A 92 7.33 1.35 -1.50
C LEU A 92 7.73 0.30 -2.53
N THR A 93 7.12 -0.89 -2.50
CA THR A 93 7.41 -1.96 -3.45
C THR A 93 6.97 -1.60 -4.86
N GLN A 94 5.80 -0.96 -5.03
CA GLN A 94 5.35 -0.45 -6.34
C GLN A 94 6.30 0.62 -6.87
N HIS A 95 6.70 1.57 -6.03
CA HIS A 95 7.66 2.60 -6.41
C HIS A 95 9.01 2.01 -6.81
N ALA A 96 9.54 1.05 -6.03
CA ALA A 96 10.77 0.35 -6.36
C ALA A 96 10.64 -0.46 -7.67
N ALA A 97 9.50 -1.11 -7.91
CA ALA A 97 9.26 -1.83 -9.16
C ALA A 97 9.20 -0.91 -10.38
N GLU A 98 8.56 0.26 -10.27
CA GLU A 98 8.54 1.28 -11.33
C GLU A 98 9.96 1.80 -11.64
N ASP A 99 10.77 2.06 -10.62
CA ASP A 99 12.14 2.52 -10.77
C ASP A 99 13.05 1.49 -11.47
N ILE A 100 12.84 0.20 -11.15
CA ILE A 100 13.53 -0.92 -11.82
C ILE A 100 13.09 -1.04 -13.28
N ILE A 101 11.80 -0.88 -13.59
CA ILE A 101 11.30 -0.95 -14.97
C ILE A 101 11.87 0.21 -15.80
N GLU A 102 11.92 1.43 -15.26
CA GLU A 102 12.52 2.57 -15.96
C GLU A 102 14.03 2.36 -16.20
N THR A 103 14.73 1.83 -15.21
CA THR A 103 16.17 1.53 -15.31
C THR A 103 16.44 0.43 -16.34
N GLN A 104 15.68 -0.67 -16.34
CA GLN A 104 15.81 -1.75 -17.33
C GLN A 104 15.50 -1.29 -18.76
N LYS A 105 14.53 -0.39 -18.93
CA LYS A 105 14.20 0.17 -20.25
C LYS A 105 15.33 1.04 -20.81
N LYS A 106 16.07 1.76 -19.97
CA LYS A 106 17.29 2.48 -20.36
C LYS A 106 18.44 1.54 -20.74
N ILE A 107 18.60 0.41 -20.06
CA ILE A 107 19.66 -0.57 -20.34
C ILE A 107 19.39 -1.34 -21.65
N PHE A 108 18.13 -1.71 -21.93
CA PHE A 108 17.75 -2.40 -23.17
C PHE A 108 17.56 -1.48 -24.38
N ALA A 109 17.58 -0.15 -24.20
CA ALA A 109 17.54 0.84 -25.27
C ALA A 109 18.94 1.21 -25.80
N ILE A 110 19.96 0.36 -25.62
CA ILE A 110 21.21 0.49 -26.39
C ILE A 110 20.88 0.01 -27.80
N PRO A 111 20.80 0.90 -28.81
CA PRO A 111 20.63 0.46 -30.19
C PRO A 111 21.84 -0.40 -30.54
N LYS A 112 21.58 -1.65 -30.92
CA LYS A 112 22.57 -2.52 -31.56
C LYS A 112 22.98 -1.81 -32.85
N LYS A 113 24.07 -1.05 -32.78
CA LYS A 113 24.69 -0.36 -33.91
C LYS A 113 25.07 -1.44 -34.92
N MET A 114 24.24 -1.57 -35.96
CA MET A 114 24.58 -2.25 -37.21
C MET A 114 25.64 -1.44 -37.95
#